data_AF-A0A4Q3G4B7-F1
#
_entry.id   AF-A0A4Q3G4B7-F1
#
_cell.length_a   1.000
_cell.length_b   1.000
_cell.length_c   1.000
_cell.angle_alpha   90.00
_cell.angle_beta   90.00
_cell.angle_gamma   90.00
#
_symmetry.space_group_name_H-M   'P 1'
#
loop_
_entity.id
_entity.type
_entity.pdbx_description
1 polymer ?
#
loop_
_entity_poly.entity_id
_entity_poly.type
_entity_poly.pdbx_seq_one_letter_code
_entity_poly.pdbx_strand_id
1 'polypeptide(L)'
;MLTLEGAFRDISSANWDYLIEAAERELTGTAGSHIDVCILPADFQTAAGQAKLLKYHGCAAQAVANSATHRHLLIARTPQIAQYRVNGDYAVMRNHLVTTIQQRCTLMIGFSAQDTDVRDIFVDGVTPSQWDWAAQPKPFLFAEDALHAGQRTVLQVAYRGDFNPNRFAIEAEACVRAYAKPLLMALLMSVMELKIAALVNLGVPMIFNGGDRKLLEIGLRKLRSGAAIAAEPDRLLFIRALIDTLRRGLGLFHNGDTTNATYIPISSTPLQQVGAIPGPTGLRQAAVALSLLGCGAEDGSWSVSAGPVGAAPLLIDQAGRVTRVFMAANDQVASEMMRNGHIDPDANDALLLLSASPAARQTRSPDPAFGRTGKIKLREICMTSLVAGATDGPGLLDDFKRSASL
;
A
#
# COMPACT_ATOMS: atom_id res chain seq x y z
N MET A 1 -5.49 -4.38 1.19
CA MET A 1 -4.69 -3.13 1.16
C MET A 1 -4.06 -2.89 -0.19
N LEU A 2 -3.20 -3.77 -0.72
CA LEU A 2 -2.55 -3.56 -2.05
C LEU A 2 -3.53 -3.17 -3.16
N THR A 3 -4.68 -3.84 -3.25
CA THR A 3 -5.75 -3.51 -4.19
C THR A 3 -6.40 -2.14 -3.92
N LEU A 4 -6.69 -1.82 -2.66
CA LEU A 4 -7.24 -0.52 -2.26
C LEU A 4 -6.25 0.63 -2.52
N GLU A 5 -4.96 0.32 -2.47
CA GLU A 5 -3.87 1.20 -2.90
C GLU A 5 -3.66 1.17 -4.43
N GLY A 6 -4.57 0.61 -5.22
CA GLY A 6 -4.45 0.62 -6.68
C GLY A 6 -3.21 -0.10 -7.25
N ALA A 7 -2.54 -0.96 -6.47
CA ALA A 7 -1.37 -1.70 -6.90
C ALA A 7 -1.73 -2.86 -7.84
N PHE A 8 -2.90 -3.46 -7.64
CA PHE A 8 -3.43 -4.53 -8.48
C PHE A 8 -4.86 -4.21 -8.90
N ARG A 9 -5.17 -4.42 -10.19
CA ARG A 9 -6.51 -4.27 -10.75
C ARG A 9 -7.10 -5.57 -11.26
N ASP A 10 -6.24 -6.50 -11.67
CA ASP A 10 -6.63 -7.80 -12.21
C ASP A 10 -6.06 -8.87 -11.26
N ILE A 11 -6.93 -9.62 -10.59
CA ILE A 11 -6.58 -10.72 -9.69
C ILE A 11 -7.23 -11.99 -10.23
N SER A 12 -6.48 -13.07 -10.35
CA SER A 12 -6.99 -14.37 -10.79
C SER A 12 -6.65 -15.43 -9.75
N SER A 13 -7.61 -16.27 -9.38
CA SER A 13 -7.43 -17.32 -8.39
C SER A 13 -8.19 -18.60 -8.72
N ALA A 14 -7.51 -19.74 -8.54
CA ALA A 14 -8.10 -21.08 -8.48
C ALA A 14 -8.78 -21.35 -7.13
N ASN A 15 -8.56 -20.51 -6.13
CA ASN A 15 -9.11 -20.76 -4.81
C ASN A 15 -10.60 -20.45 -4.78
N TRP A 16 -11.36 -21.41 -4.27
CA TRP A 16 -12.81 -21.32 -4.11
C TRP A 16 -13.21 -20.62 -2.79
N ASP A 17 -12.29 -20.50 -1.84
CA ASP A 17 -12.50 -19.86 -0.53
C ASP A 17 -12.80 -18.37 -0.60
N TYR A 18 -13.31 -17.78 0.48
CA TYR A 18 -13.77 -16.38 0.54
C TYR A 18 -12.71 -15.44 1.16
N LEU A 19 -11.42 -15.79 1.14
CA LEU A 19 -10.42 -15.09 1.96
C LEU A 19 -10.12 -13.66 1.47
N ILE A 20 -10.08 -13.41 0.16
CA ILE A 20 -9.79 -12.07 -0.39
C ILE A 20 -10.98 -11.13 -0.13
N GLU A 21 -12.18 -11.63 -0.36
CA GLU A 21 -13.43 -10.91 -0.11
C GLU A 21 -13.66 -10.64 1.39
N ALA A 22 -13.31 -11.60 2.25
CA ALA A 22 -13.32 -11.41 3.70
C ALA A 22 -12.33 -10.33 4.13
N ALA A 23 -11.14 -10.30 3.55
CA ALA A 23 -10.15 -9.26 3.82
C ALA A 23 -10.62 -7.87 3.34
N GLU A 24 -11.34 -7.78 2.22
CA GLU A 24 -11.97 -6.52 1.79
C GLU A 24 -13.00 -6.06 2.82
N ARG A 25 -13.89 -6.95 3.26
CA ARG A 25 -14.90 -6.65 4.30
C ARG A 25 -14.24 -6.23 5.60
N GLU A 26 -13.20 -6.94 6.01
CA GLU A 26 -12.45 -6.59 7.21
C GLU A 26 -11.91 -5.17 7.09
N LEU A 27 -11.34 -4.79 5.93
CA LEU A 27 -10.74 -3.47 5.69
C LEU A 27 -11.74 -2.32 5.56
N THR A 28 -12.86 -2.56 4.87
CA THR A 28 -13.77 -1.49 4.38
C THR A 28 -15.18 -1.57 4.95
N GLY A 29 -15.51 -2.62 5.71
CA GLY A 29 -16.85 -2.89 6.23
C GLY A 29 -17.75 -3.66 5.26
N THR A 30 -17.43 -3.69 3.96
CA THR A 30 -18.21 -4.37 2.92
C THR A 30 -17.33 -5.21 1.99
N ALA A 31 -17.91 -6.24 1.39
CA ALA A 31 -17.25 -6.99 0.31
C ALA A 31 -17.97 -6.72 -1.01
N GLY A 32 -17.23 -6.73 -2.12
CA GLY A 32 -17.79 -6.44 -3.44
C GLY A 32 -17.96 -4.95 -3.73
N SER A 33 -17.34 -4.08 -2.93
CA SER A 33 -17.42 -2.61 -3.09
C SER A 33 -16.23 -2.04 -3.89
N HIS A 34 -15.07 -2.65 -3.72
CA HIS A 34 -13.82 -2.30 -4.35
C HIS A 34 -13.27 -3.45 -5.20
N ILE A 35 -13.61 -4.70 -4.86
CA ILE A 35 -13.17 -5.90 -5.57
C ILE A 35 -14.40 -6.64 -6.11
N ASP A 36 -14.61 -6.59 -7.42
CA ASP A 36 -15.70 -7.34 -8.05
C ASP A 36 -15.30 -8.81 -8.22
N VAL A 37 -16.08 -9.72 -7.63
CA VAL A 37 -15.89 -11.16 -7.85
C VAL A 37 -16.51 -11.54 -9.19
N CYS A 38 -15.68 -12.02 -10.12
CA CYS A 38 -16.10 -12.36 -11.47
C CYS A 38 -16.03 -13.87 -11.73
N ILE A 39 -17.16 -14.46 -12.13
CA ILE A 39 -17.31 -15.87 -12.49
C ILE A 39 -18.14 -15.98 -13.78
N LEU A 40 -19.25 -15.25 -13.85
CA LEU A 40 -20.21 -15.24 -14.94
C LEU A 40 -19.90 -14.13 -15.96
N PRO A 41 -20.42 -14.23 -17.19
CA PRO A 41 -20.33 -13.16 -18.18
C PRO A 41 -20.87 -11.81 -17.68
N ALA A 42 -22.00 -11.84 -16.96
CA ALA A 42 -22.63 -10.64 -16.42
C ALA A 42 -21.72 -9.90 -15.43
N ASP A 43 -21.00 -10.63 -14.58
CA ASP A 43 -20.09 -10.04 -13.57
C ASP A 43 -19.03 -9.16 -14.24
N PHE A 44 -18.46 -9.61 -15.36
CA PHE A 44 -17.45 -8.85 -16.11
C PHE A 44 -18.02 -7.60 -16.80
N GLN A 45 -19.30 -7.64 -17.19
CA GLN A 45 -20.00 -6.55 -17.87
C GLN A 45 -20.40 -5.45 -16.88
N THR A 46 -20.77 -5.83 -15.65
CA THR A 46 -21.24 -4.90 -14.61
C THR A 46 -20.15 -4.50 -13.61
N ALA A 47 -18.96 -5.09 -13.69
CA ALA A 47 -17.83 -4.77 -12.82
C ALA A 47 -17.49 -3.26 -12.86
N ALA A 48 -17.62 -2.60 -11.71
CA ALA A 48 -17.39 -1.17 -11.51
C ALA A 48 -16.44 -0.87 -10.34
N GLY A 49 -16.00 -1.89 -9.61
CA GLY A 49 -15.00 -1.83 -8.56
C GLY A 49 -13.62 -1.43 -9.09
N GLN A 50 -12.72 -1.17 -8.14
CA GLN A 50 -11.34 -0.78 -8.43
C GLN A 50 -10.51 -1.93 -8.99
N ALA A 51 -10.90 -3.17 -8.68
CA ALA A 51 -10.26 -4.38 -9.18
C ALA A 51 -11.28 -5.48 -9.45
N LYS A 52 -10.87 -6.42 -10.29
CA LYS A 52 -11.60 -7.65 -10.61
C LYS A 52 -10.88 -8.84 -9.99
N LEU A 53 -11.62 -9.69 -9.31
CA LEU A 53 -11.18 -10.99 -8.82
C LEU A 53 -11.86 -12.08 -9.64
N LEU A 54 -11.14 -12.57 -10.66
CA LEU A 54 -11.54 -13.75 -11.41
C LEU A 54 -11.32 -15.00 -10.56
N LYS A 55 -12.40 -15.72 -10.24
CA LYS A 55 -12.35 -17.00 -9.52
C LYS A 55 -12.61 -18.13 -10.50
N TYR A 56 -11.57 -18.53 -11.22
CA TYR A 56 -11.69 -19.39 -12.40
C TYR A 56 -11.97 -20.86 -12.09
N HIS A 57 -11.93 -21.26 -10.81
CA HIS A 57 -12.46 -22.55 -10.32
C HIS A 57 -13.80 -22.39 -9.55
N GLY A 58 -14.45 -21.22 -9.72
CA GLY A 58 -15.68 -20.85 -9.06
C GLY A 58 -15.48 -20.30 -7.64
N CYS A 59 -16.59 -20.01 -6.95
CA CYS A 59 -16.58 -19.44 -5.61
C CYS A 59 -17.55 -20.17 -4.70
N ALA A 60 -17.05 -20.70 -3.58
CA ALA A 60 -17.87 -21.43 -2.63
C ALA A 60 -18.92 -20.52 -1.96
N ALA A 61 -18.56 -19.27 -1.64
CA ALA A 61 -19.51 -18.33 -1.06
C ALA A 61 -20.70 -18.04 -2.00
N GLN A 62 -20.43 -17.82 -3.30
CA GLN A 62 -21.47 -17.61 -4.30
C GLN A 62 -22.29 -18.88 -4.57
N ALA A 63 -21.66 -20.07 -4.55
CA ALA A 63 -22.35 -21.35 -4.68
C ALA A 63 -23.24 -21.71 -3.48
N VAL A 64 -22.93 -21.19 -2.29
CA VAL A 64 -23.80 -21.30 -1.12
C VAL A 64 -24.94 -20.27 -1.20
N ALA A 65 -24.63 -19.02 -1.54
CA ALA A 65 -25.63 -17.94 -1.61
C ALA A 65 -26.65 -18.14 -2.74
N ASN A 66 -26.20 -18.61 -3.91
CA ASN A 66 -27.05 -18.93 -5.05
C ASN A 66 -26.55 -20.21 -5.75
N SER A 67 -27.01 -21.35 -5.24
CA SER A 67 -26.58 -22.66 -5.69
C SER A 67 -26.97 -22.99 -7.13
N ALA A 68 -28.18 -22.60 -7.54
CA ALA A 68 -28.68 -22.88 -8.89
C ALA A 68 -27.77 -22.26 -9.96
N THR A 69 -27.26 -21.06 -9.71
CA THR A 69 -26.40 -20.35 -10.65
C THR A 69 -24.93 -20.75 -10.55
N HIS A 70 -24.36 -20.93 -9.35
CA HIS A 70 -22.90 -21.01 -9.21
C HIS A 70 -22.37 -22.41 -8.90
N ARG A 71 -23.19 -23.35 -8.41
CA ARG A 71 -22.67 -24.64 -7.93
C ARG A 71 -22.10 -25.51 -9.04
N HIS A 72 -22.69 -25.46 -10.23
CA HIS A 72 -22.19 -26.20 -11.40
C HIS A 72 -20.87 -25.63 -11.96
N LEU A 73 -20.51 -24.40 -11.58
CA LEU A 73 -19.28 -23.73 -12.00
C LEU A 73 -18.07 -24.00 -11.08
N LEU A 74 -18.28 -24.73 -9.98
CA LEU A 74 -17.20 -25.11 -9.08
C LEU A 74 -16.34 -26.22 -9.69
N ILE A 75 -15.04 -26.01 -9.78
CA ILE A 75 -14.06 -26.99 -10.24
C ILE A 75 -13.27 -27.47 -9.04
N ALA A 76 -13.59 -28.68 -8.57
CA ALA A 76 -12.99 -29.24 -7.35
C ALA A 76 -12.52 -30.69 -7.54
N ARG A 77 -12.77 -31.31 -8.70
CA ARG A 77 -12.48 -32.72 -8.97
C ARG A 77 -11.78 -32.88 -10.31
N THR A 78 -10.93 -33.91 -10.42
CA THR A 78 -10.17 -34.24 -11.63
C THR A 78 -11.02 -34.28 -12.92
N PRO A 79 -12.26 -34.84 -12.95
CA PRO A 79 -13.08 -34.80 -14.16
C PRO A 79 -13.44 -33.37 -14.61
N GLN A 80 -13.65 -32.46 -13.66
CA GLN A 80 -13.99 -31.06 -13.96
C GLN A 80 -12.76 -30.30 -14.49
N ILE A 81 -11.60 -30.55 -13.89
CA ILE A 81 -10.29 -30.04 -14.34
C ILE A 81 -10.03 -30.49 -15.78
N ALA A 82 -10.21 -31.77 -16.09
CA ALA A 82 -10.02 -32.32 -17.43
C ALA A 82 -11.01 -31.71 -18.46
N GLN A 83 -12.22 -31.37 -18.02
CA GLN A 83 -13.24 -30.73 -18.87
C GLN A 83 -13.05 -29.22 -19.00
N TYR A 84 -12.14 -28.59 -18.25
CA TYR A 84 -12.04 -27.13 -18.18
C TYR A 84 -11.83 -26.47 -19.55
N ARG A 85 -11.07 -27.11 -20.44
CA ARG A 85 -10.76 -26.57 -21.79
C ARG A 85 -11.93 -26.69 -22.76
N VAL A 86 -12.82 -27.66 -22.57
CA VAL A 86 -13.85 -28.02 -23.56
C VAL A 86 -15.27 -27.66 -23.12
N ASN A 87 -15.52 -27.57 -21.81
CA ASN A 87 -16.84 -27.18 -21.31
C ASN A 87 -17.09 -25.69 -21.61
N GLY A 88 -18.21 -25.42 -22.28
CA GLY A 88 -18.67 -24.08 -22.65
C GLY A 88 -19.02 -23.21 -21.45
N ASP A 89 -19.45 -23.80 -20.34
CA ASP A 89 -19.79 -23.08 -19.11
C ASP A 89 -18.59 -22.30 -18.53
N TYR A 90 -17.37 -22.79 -18.78
CA TYR A 90 -16.14 -22.16 -18.33
C TYR A 90 -15.51 -21.21 -19.35
N ALA A 91 -16.11 -21.07 -20.54
CA ALA A 91 -15.50 -20.35 -21.65
C ALA A 91 -15.17 -18.90 -21.30
N VAL A 92 -16.06 -18.21 -20.57
CA VAL A 92 -15.80 -16.82 -20.16
C VAL A 92 -14.64 -16.70 -19.19
N MET A 93 -14.59 -17.54 -18.15
CA MET A 93 -13.47 -17.53 -17.19
C MET A 93 -12.14 -17.83 -17.89
N ARG A 94 -12.13 -18.85 -18.75
CA ARG A 94 -10.95 -19.25 -19.52
C ARG A 94 -10.48 -18.14 -20.45
N ASN A 95 -11.39 -17.57 -21.25
CA ASN A 95 -11.05 -16.51 -22.20
C ASN A 95 -10.55 -15.26 -21.49
N HIS A 96 -11.17 -14.88 -20.37
CA HIS A 96 -10.71 -13.72 -19.60
C HIS A 96 -9.30 -13.95 -19.06
N LEU A 97 -9.01 -15.11 -18.46
CA LEU A 97 -7.68 -15.44 -17.96
C LEU A 97 -6.62 -15.42 -19.09
N VAL A 98 -6.93 -16.01 -20.25
CA VAL A 98 -6.08 -15.97 -21.44
C VAL A 98 -5.78 -14.52 -21.85
N THR A 99 -6.81 -13.68 -21.96
CA THR A 99 -6.64 -12.26 -22.33
C THR A 99 -5.84 -11.49 -21.28
N THR A 100 -6.05 -11.73 -19.99
CA THR A 100 -5.26 -11.08 -18.92
C THR A 100 -3.78 -11.45 -19.05
N ILE A 101 -3.47 -12.74 -19.24
CA ILE A 101 -2.09 -13.23 -19.41
C ILE A 101 -1.44 -12.64 -20.67
N GLN A 102 -2.22 -12.36 -21.71
CA GLN A 102 -1.71 -11.73 -22.94
C GLN A 102 -1.35 -10.25 -22.76
N GLN A 103 -2.03 -9.55 -21.85
CA GLN A 103 -1.96 -8.10 -21.76
C GLN A 103 -1.20 -7.59 -20.53
N ARG A 104 -0.95 -8.43 -19.54
CA ARG A 104 -0.45 -8.03 -18.23
C ARG A 104 0.80 -8.80 -17.81
N CYS A 105 1.79 -8.05 -17.33
CA CYS A 105 2.84 -8.63 -16.49
C CYS A 105 2.20 -9.28 -15.26
N THR A 106 2.63 -10.48 -14.91
CA THR A 106 1.98 -11.34 -13.92
C THR A 106 2.96 -11.73 -12.81
N LEU A 107 2.56 -11.42 -11.57
CA LEU A 107 3.18 -12.00 -10.37
C LEU A 107 2.36 -13.21 -9.93
N MET A 108 3.00 -14.38 -9.88
CA MET A 108 2.38 -15.65 -9.49
C MET A 108 2.77 -16.01 -8.06
N ILE A 109 1.77 -16.28 -7.22
CA ILE A 109 1.94 -16.56 -5.80
C ILE A 109 1.22 -17.87 -5.46
N GLY A 110 1.95 -18.83 -4.85
CA GLY A 110 1.40 -20.15 -4.54
C GLY A 110 1.06 -20.97 -5.79
N PHE A 111 1.63 -20.59 -6.94
CA PHE A 111 1.36 -21.24 -8.21
C PHE A 111 2.30 -22.43 -8.39
N SER A 112 1.85 -23.62 -8.00
CA SER A 112 2.65 -24.84 -8.16
C SER A 112 2.74 -25.31 -9.63
N ALA A 113 1.85 -24.83 -10.49
CA ALA A 113 1.67 -25.30 -11.88
C ALA A 113 1.46 -26.82 -12.00
N GLN A 114 0.99 -27.47 -10.93
CA GLN A 114 0.77 -28.92 -10.88
C GLN A 114 -0.50 -29.32 -11.64
N ASP A 115 -1.53 -28.48 -11.62
CA ASP A 115 -2.76 -28.73 -12.34
C ASP A 115 -2.57 -28.45 -13.84
N THR A 116 -2.87 -29.46 -14.66
CA THR A 116 -2.67 -29.42 -16.12
C THR A 116 -3.50 -28.34 -16.80
N ASP A 117 -4.70 -28.06 -16.28
CA ASP A 117 -5.59 -27.04 -16.83
C ASP A 117 -4.97 -25.65 -16.74
N VAL A 118 -4.42 -25.28 -15.58
CA VAL A 118 -3.80 -23.97 -15.38
C VAL A 118 -2.58 -23.82 -16.27
N ARG A 119 -1.73 -24.85 -16.35
CA ARG A 119 -0.57 -24.83 -17.24
C ARG A 119 -0.98 -24.60 -18.70
N ASP A 120 -1.98 -25.33 -19.19
CA ASP A 120 -2.43 -25.24 -20.58
C ASP A 120 -3.02 -23.85 -20.90
N ILE A 121 -3.77 -23.25 -19.98
CA ILE A 121 -4.28 -21.88 -20.14
C ILE A 121 -3.14 -20.86 -20.23
N PHE A 122 -2.12 -21.00 -19.39
CA PHE A 122 -0.95 -20.13 -19.47
C PHE A 122 -0.23 -20.30 -20.79
N VAL A 123 -0.09 -21.52 -21.30
CA VAL A 123 0.46 -21.76 -22.64
C VAL A 123 -0.38 -21.05 -23.71
N ASP A 124 -1.71 -21.16 -23.65
CA ASP A 124 -2.62 -20.51 -24.61
C ASP A 124 -2.52 -18.98 -24.58
N GLY A 125 -2.46 -18.38 -23.38
CA GLY A 125 -2.32 -16.93 -23.20
C GLY A 125 -0.94 -16.40 -23.59
N VAL A 126 0.11 -17.14 -23.27
CA VAL A 126 1.48 -16.70 -23.50
C VAL A 126 1.88 -16.83 -24.97
N THR A 127 1.45 -17.90 -25.64
CA THR A 127 1.85 -18.21 -27.01
C THR A 127 1.70 -17.02 -27.97
N PRO A 128 0.55 -16.35 -28.11
CA PRO A 128 0.42 -15.26 -29.07
C PRO A 128 1.15 -13.96 -28.69
N SER A 129 1.56 -13.80 -27.43
CA SER A 129 1.94 -12.49 -26.85
C SER A 129 3.36 -12.03 -27.18
N GLN A 130 4.24 -12.94 -27.62
CA GLN A 130 5.65 -12.64 -27.96
C GLN A 130 6.36 -11.77 -26.90
N TRP A 131 6.28 -12.18 -25.64
CA TRP A 131 6.85 -11.42 -24.52
C TRP A 131 8.37 -11.25 -24.69
N ASP A 132 8.82 -9.99 -24.69
CA ASP A 132 10.24 -9.65 -24.78
C ASP A 132 10.95 -9.94 -23.45
N TRP A 133 11.95 -10.83 -23.49
CA TRP A 133 12.79 -11.13 -22.33
C TRP A 133 13.56 -9.89 -21.84
N ALA A 134 13.96 -8.96 -22.73
CA ALA A 134 14.70 -7.77 -22.37
C ALA A 134 13.84 -6.68 -21.71
N ALA A 135 12.50 -6.82 -21.73
CA ALA A 135 11.59 -5.85 -21.16
C ALA A 135 11.77 -5.66 -19.64
N GLN A 136 11.52 -4.43 -19.18
CA GLN A 136 11.45 -4.08 -17.76
C GLN A 136 10.12 -3.34 -17.49
N PRO A 137 9.30 -3.79 -16.52
CA PRO A 137 9.52 -4.95 -15.63
C PRO A 137 9.41 -6.30 -16.37
N LYS A 138 9.95 -7.36 -15.75
CA LYS A 138 9.84 -8.72 -16.30
C LYS A 138 8.37 -9.17 -16.39
N PRO A 139 7.95 -9.76 -17.53
CA PRO A 139 6.57 -10.18 -17.73
C PRO A 139 6.05 -11.21 -16.72
N PHE A 140 6.88 -12.15 -16.29
CA PHE A 140 6.47 -13.21 -15.37
C PHE A 140 7.42 -13.32 -14.19
N LEU A 141 6.86 -13.20 -12.98
CA LEU A 141 7.56 -13.37 -11.71
C LEU A 141 6.86 -14.44 -10.87
N PHE A 142 7.62 -15.28 -10.17
CA PHE A 142 7.14 -16.33 -9.29
C PHE A 142 7.64 -16.13 -7.87
N ALA A 143 6.75 -16.21 -6.90
CA ALA A 143 7.05 -16.05 -5.47
C ALA A 143 7.35 -17.42 -4.82
N GLU A 144 8.56 -17.93 -5.03
CA GLU A 144 9.02 -19.26 -4.57
C GLU A 144 10.50 -19.19 -4.18
N ASP A 145 11.01 -20.15 -3.39
CA ASP A 145 12.46 -20.24 -3.16
C ASP A 145 13.22 -20.71 -4.41
N ALA A 146 12.61 -21.62 -5.17
CA ALA A 146 13.14 -22.13 -6.44
C ALA A 146 12.00 -22.45 -7.42
N LEU A 147 12.26 -22.28 -8.71
CA LEU A 147 11.26 -22.57 -9.75
C LEU A 147 10.95 -24.07 -9.84
N HIS A 148 9.66 -24.39 -9.95
CA HIS A 148 9.16 -25.73 -10.23
C HIS A 148 9.15 -26.04 -11.73
N ALA A 149 9.03 -27.32 -12.10
CA ALA A 149 9.05 -27.76 -13.51
C ALA A 149 7.98 -27.07 -14.36
N GLY A 150 6.74 -26.98 -13.88
CA GLY A 150 5.65 -26.33 -14.63
C GLY A 150 5.87 -24.82 -14.82
N GLN A 151 6.47 -24.13 -13.83
CA GLN A 151 6.83 -22.72 -13.95
C GLN A 151 7.92 -22.50 -15.01
N ARG A 152 8.93 -23.39 -15.07
CA ARG A 152 9.93 -23.38 -16.15
C ARG A 152 9.30 -23.58 -17.52
N THR A 153 8.30 -24.45 -17.63
CA THR A 153 7.53 -24.63 -18.89
C THR A 153 6.83 -23.34 -19.31
N VAL A 154 6.21 -22.61 -18.37
CA VAL A 154 5.59 -21.31 -18.68
C VAL A 154 6.64 -20.33 -19.23
N LEU A 155 7.81 -20.23 -18.59
CA LEU A 155 8.90 -19.35 -19.06
C LEU A 155 9.46 -19.77 -20.42
N GLN A 156 9.60 -21.07 -20.66
CA GLN A 156 10.05 -21.60 -21.95
C GLN A 156 9.08 -21.24 -23.08
N VAL A 157 7.77 -21.29 -22.80
CA VAL A 157 6.74 -20.91 -23.78
C VAL A 157 6.67 -19.39 -23.95
N ALA A 158 6.91 -18.61 -22.89
CA ALA A 158 6.93 -17.15 -22.92
C ALA A 158 8.05 -16.58 -23.77
N TYR A 159 9.28 -17.00 -23.49
CA TYR A 159 10.46 -16.40 -24.10
C TYR A 159 10.97 -17.19 -25.31
N ARG A 160 10.42 -18.38 -25.59
CA ARG A 160 10.65 -19.15 -26.83
C ARG A 160 12.14 -19.28 -27.18
N GLY A 161 12.55 -18.70 -28.32
CA GLY A 161 13.92 -18.71 -28.82
C GLY A 161 14.92 -18.07 -27.85
N ASP A 162 14.48 -17.10 -27.05
CA ASP A 162 15.32 -16.43 -26.05
C ASP A 162 15.50 -17.26 -24.79
N PHE A 163 14.67 -18.28 -24.55
CA PHE A 163 14.74 -19.08 -23.33
C PHE A 163 16.03 -19.87 -23.22
N ASN A 164 16.34 -20.72 -24.20
CA ASN A 164 17.51 -21.61 -24.11
C ASN A 164 18.85 -20.85 -24.01
N PRO A 165 19.10 -19.79 -24.81
CA PRO A 165 20.34 -19.01 -24.70
C PRO A 165 20.46 -18.27 -23.36
N ASN A 166 19.35 -17.82 -22.77
CA ASN A 166 19.34 -16.99 -21.55
C ASN A 166 18.82 -17.72 -20.32
N ARG A 167 18.74 -19.06 -20.35
CA ARG A 167 17.98 -19.88 -19.38
C ARG A 167 18.28 -19.52 -17.93
N PHE A 168 19.55 -19.46 -17.56
CA PHE A 168 19.94 -19.20 -16.17
C PHE A 168 19.57 -17.79 -15.71
N ALA A 169 19.69 -16.78 -16.59
CA ALA A 169 19.30 -15.41 -16.28
C ALA A 169 17.77 -15.30 -16.17
N ILE A 170 17.03 -15.93 -17.09
CA ILE A 170 15.57 -16.01 -17.06
C ILE A 170 15.07 -16.63 -15.77
N GLU A 171 15.57 -17.81 -15.41
CA GLU A 171 15.14 -18.50 -14.20
C GLU A 171 15.49 -17.69 -12.95
N ALA A 172 16.65 -17.01 -12.92
CA ALA A 172 17.06 -16.20 -11.78
C ALA A 172 16.22 -14.92 -11.60
N GLU A 173 15.97 -14.16 -12.66
CA GLU A 173 15.22 -12.90 -12.56
C GLU A 173 13.70 -13.11 -12.45
N ALA A 174 13.18 -14.24 -12.94
CA ALA A 174 11.78 -14.62 -12.76
C ALA A 174 11.48 -15.15 -11.35
N CYS A 175 12.49 -15.60 -10.60
CA CYS A 175 12.32 -16.16 -9.26
C CYS A 175 12.49 -15.08 -8.19
N VAL A 176 11.37 -14.64 -7.62
CA VAL A 176 11.39 -13.82 -6.40
C VAL A 176 11.48 -14.76 -5.22
N ARG A 177 12.68 -14.85 -4.62
CA ARG A 177 13.02 -15.75 -3.50
C ARG A 177 12.36 -15.37 -2.17
N ALA A 178 11.03 -15.31 -2.18
CA ALA A 178 10.17 -15.02 -1.05
C ALA A 178 8.78 -15.61 -1.31
N TYR A 179 8.28 -16.39 -0.35
CA TYR A 179 6.92 -16.89 -0.39
C TYR A 179 5.87 -15.77 -0.21
N ALA A 180 4.60 -16.11 -0.44
CA ALA A 180 3.46 -15.20 -0.40
C ALA A 180 3.47 -14.17 0.76
N LYS A 181 3.57 -14.65 2.00
CA LYS A 181 3.45 -13.80 3.20
C LYS A 181 4.52 -12.70 3.27
N PRO A 182 5.83 -13.02 3.26
CA PRO A 182 6.85 -11.97 3.28
C PRO A 182 6.84 -11.10 2.01
N LEU A 183 6.55 -11.68 0.84
CA LEU A 183 6.52 -10.91 -0.41
C LEU A 183 5.39 -9.87 -0.43
N LEU A 184 4.15 -10.26 -0.11
CA LEU A 184 3.01 -9.34 -0.10
C LEU A 184 3.19 -8.22 0.92
N MET A 185 3.80 -8.52 2.07
CA MET A 185 4.18 -7.51 3.06
C MET A 185 5.19 -6.52 2.50
N ALA A 186 6.28 -7.02 1.91
CA ALA A 186 7.33 -6.19 1.32
C ALA A 186 6.79 -5.31 0.17
N LEU A 187 5.90 -5.87 -0.67
CA LEU A 187 5.22 -5.14 -1.72
C LEU A 187 4.33 -4.03 -1.16
N LEU A 188 3.57 -4.30 -0.10
CA LEU A 188 2.73 -3.27 0.53
C LEU A 188 3.57 -2.09 1.03
N MET A 189 4.63 -2.39 1.79
CA MET A 189 5.54 -1.36 2.30
C MET A 189 6.21 -0.58 1.16
N SER A 190 6.59 -1.27 0.07
CA SER A 190 7.21 -0.64 -1.10
C SER A 190 6.22 0.25 -1.85
N VAL A 191 4.98 -0.17 -2.02
CA VAL A 191 3.92 0.65 -2.64
C VAL A 191 3.65 1.91 -1.83
N MET A 192 3.52 1.78 -0.51
CA MET A 192 3.33 2.92 0.39
C MET A 192 4.51 3.90 0.28
N GLU A 193 5.73 3.39 0.37
CA GLU A 193 6.93 4.20 0.21
C GLU A 193 6.96 4.94 -1.14
N LEU A 194 6.76 4.24 -2.25
CA LEU A 194 6.82 4.84 -3.59
C LEU A 194 5.76 5.94 -3.77
N LYS A 195 4.56 5.74 -3.24
CA LYS A 195 3.50 6.76 -3.29
C LYS A 195 3.82 7.97 -2.43
N ILE A 196 4.30 7.74 -1.20
CA ILE A 196 4.69 8.83 -0.31
C ILE A 196 5.87 9.59 -0.91
N ALA A 197 6.86 8.92 -1.50
CA ALA A 197 7.96 9.55 -2.21
C ALA A 197 7.49 10.37 -3.43
N ALA A 198 6.51 9.88 -4.18
CA ALA A 198 5.89 10.66 -5.25
C ALA A 198 5.17 11.92 -4.71
N LEU A 199 4.48 11.81 -3.58
CA LEU A 199 3.86 12.96 -2.89
C LEU A 199 4.90 13.95 -2.35
N VAL A 200 6.02 13.48 -1.79
CA VAL A 200 7.15 14.33 -1.39
C VAL A 200 7.65 15.12 -2.59
N ASN A 201 7.88 14.45 -3.72
CA ASN A 201 8.38 15.10 -4.93
C ASN A 201 7.45 16.19 -5.47
N LEU A 202 6.13 16.07 -5.24
CA LEU A 202 5.11 17.07 -5.57
C LEU A 202 4.95 18.16 -4.49
N GLY A 203 5.41 17.88 -3.26
CA GLY A 203 5.27 18.76 -2.11
C GLY A 203 6.45 19.71 -1.91
N VAL A 204 7.66 19.33 -2.32
CA VAL A 204 8.87 20.14 -2.17
C VAL A 204 9.00 21.23 -3.26
N PRO A 205 9.70 22.34 -2.98
CA PRO A 205 9.95 23.38 -3.96
C PRO A 205 10.67 22.88 -5.22
N MET A 206 10.38 23.47 -6.38
CA MET A 206 11.04 23.10 -7.65
C MET A 206 12.56 23.38 -7.64
N ILE A 207 13.04 24.29 -6.78
CA ILE A 207 14.46 24.62 -6.64
C ILE A 207 15.28 23.47 -6.04
N PHE A 208 14.63 22.50 -5.36
CA PHE A 208 15.32 21.36 -4.77
C PHE A 208 15.93 20.46 -5.84
N ASN A 209 17.23 20.23 -5.71
CA ASN A 209 18.00 19.43 -6.64
C ASN A 209 17.82 17.91 -6.38
N GLY A 210 18.48 17.08 -7.19
CA GLY A 210 18.41 15.62 -7.04
C GLY A 210 18.95 15.10 -5.70
N GLY A 211 19.95 15.77 -5.13
CA GLY A 211 20.50 15.45 -3.80
C GLY A 211 19.52 15.75 -2.67
N ASP A 212 18.84 16.90 -2.72
CA ASP A 212 17.81 17.28 -1.73
C ASP A 212 16.65 16.27 -1.72
N ARG A 213 16.16 15.91 -2.92
CA ARG A 213 15.11 14.89 -3.07
C ARG A 213 15.58 13.54 -2.56
N LYS A 214 16.85 13.18 -2.80
CA LYS A 214 17.43 11.93 -2.33
C LYS A 214 17.53 11.86 -0.81
N LEU A 215 17.88 12.96 -0.16
CA LEU A 215 17.89 13.06 1.30
C LEU A 215 16.52 12.72 1.90
N LEU A 216 15.45 13.23 1.30
CA LEU A 216 14.09 12.96 1.74
C LEU A 216 13.69 11.49 1.48
N GLU A 217 13.99 10.96 0.29
CA GLU A 217 13.80 9.52 0.01
C GLU A 217 14.49 8.61 1.03
N ILE A 218 15.69 8.96 1.49
CA ILE A 218 16.43 8.21 2.53
C ILE A 218 15.65 8.22 3.84
N GLY A 219 15.04 9.34 4.23
CA GLY A 219 14.18 9.42 5.41
C GLY A 219 12.98 8.46 5.34
N LEU A 220 12.29 8.42 4.20
CA LEU A 220 11.19 7.46 4.00
C LEU A 220 11.68 6.01 4.04
N ARG A 221 12.82 5.72 3.40
CA ARG A 221 13.48 4.41 3.42
C ARG A 221 13.79 3.95 4.84
N LYS A 222 14.23 4.87 5.70
CA LYS A 222 14.51 4.62 7.13
C LYS A 222 13.25 4.19 7.86
N LEU A 223 12.15 4.93 7.73
CA LEU A 223 10.88 4.57 8.37
C LEU A 223 10.34 3.21 7.90
N ARG A 224 10.35 2.99 6.57
CA ARG A 224 9.92 1.71 5.99
C ARG A 224 10.79 0.55 6.49
N SER A 225 12.10 0.74 6.59
CA SER A 225 13.02 -0.31 7.02
C SER A 225 12.88 -0.59 8.53
N GLY A 226 12.62 0.43 9.35
CA GLY A 226 12.23 0.25 10.76
C GLY A 226 10.94 -0.55 10.91
N ALA A 227 9.92 -0.25 10.10
CA ALA A 227 8.67 -1.02 10.06
C ALA A 227 8.89 -2.47 9.61
N ALA A 228 9.76 -2.71 8.63
CA ALA A 228 10.12 -4.06 8.19
C ALA A 228 10.83 -4.88 9.28
N ILE A 229 11.72 -4.25 10.06
CA ILE A 229 12.36 -4.91 11.22
C ILE A 229 11.32 -5.27 12.28
N ALA A 230 10.38 -4.35 12.58
CA ALA A 230 9.30 -4.57 13.54
C ALA A 230 8.28 -5.64 13.11
N ALA A 231 8.32 -6.07 11.84
CA ALA A 231 7.44 -7.11 11.33
C ALA A 231 7.88 -8.53 11.73
N GLU A 232 9.10 -8.70 12.23
CA GLU A 232 9.63 -9.99 12.69
C GLU A 232 9.53 -10.15 14.22
N PRO A 233 9.35 -11.38 14.72
CA PRO A 233 9.12 -12.62 13.98
C PRO A 233 7.64 -12.82 13.58
N ASP A 234 6.71 -12.03 14.14
CA ASP A 234 5.26 -12.21 13.93
C ASP A 234 4.67 -11.19 12.95
N ARG A 235 4.73 -11.58 11.67
CA ARG A 235 4.20 -10.78 10.56
C ARG A 235 2.67 -10.62 10.60
N LEU A 236 1.94 -11.55 11.23
CA LEU A 236 0.48 -11.48 11.30
C LEU A 236 0.05 -10.48 12.37
N LEU A 237 0.70 -10.51 13.54
CA LEU A 237 0.49 -9.50 14.56
C LEU A 237 0.88 -8.11 14.03
N PHE A 238 2.01 -8.02 13.33
CA PHE A 238 2.44 -6.78 12.70
C PHE A 238 1.43 -6.22 11.69
N ILE A 239 0.91 -7.03 10.73
CA ILE A 239 -0.02 -6.50 9.72
C ILE A 239 -1.30 -5.97 10.36
N ARG A 240 -1.81 -6.62 11.41
CA ARG A 240 -2.99 -6.16 12.15
C ARG A 240 -2.71 -4.82 12.84
N ALA A 241 -1.59 -4.73 13.55
CA ALA A 241 -1.16 -3.48 14.19
C ALA A 241 -0.94 -2.35 13.17
N LEU A 242 -0.40 -2.66 11.98
CA LEU A 242 -0.23 -1.72 10.89
C LEU A 242 -1.58 -1.23 10.35
N ILE A 243 -2.52 -2.14 10.07
CA ILE A 243 -3.88 -1.80 9.62
C ILE A 243 -4.55 -0.86 10.63
N ASP A 244 -4.50 -1.20 11.92
CA ASP A 244 -5.12 -0.39 12.95
C ASP A 244 -4.46 0.98 13.07
N THR A 245 -3.13 1.04 12.96
CA THR A 245 -2.38 2.31 13.01
C THR A 245 -2.69 3.19 11.81
N LEU A 246 -2.79 2.62 10.61
CA LEU A 246 -3.14 3.36 9.40
C LEU A 246 -4.59 3.85 9.42
N ARG A 247 -5.54 3.03 9.88
CA ARG A 247 -6.94 3.44 10.07
C ARG A 247 -7.05 4.62 11.00
N ARG A 248 -6.41 4.54 12.18
CA ARG A 248 -6.41 5.64 13.15
C ARG A 248 -5.71 6.87 12.58
N GLY A 249 -4.53 6.69 12.01
CA GLY A 249 -3.73 7.79 11.46
C GLY A 249 -4.43 8.53 10.35
N LEU A 250 -5.00 7.81 9.38
CA LEU A 250 -5.70 8.41 8.24
C LEU A 250 -7.10 8.89 8.60
N GLY A 251 -7.80 8.21 9.50
CA GLY A 251 -9.07 8.69 10.06
C GLY A 251 -8.89 10.03 10.76
N LEU A 252 -7.90 10.14 11.65
CA LEU A 252 -7.51 11.40 12.28
C LEU A 252 -7.12 12.42 11.21
N PHE A 253 -6.20 12.07 10.32
CA PHE A 253 -5.68 12.99 9.31
C PHE A 253 -6.76 13.60 8.42
N HIS A 254 -7.78 12.82 8.02
CA HIS A 254 -8.84 13.30 7.14
C HIS A 254 -10.06 13.88 7.87
N ASN A 255 -10.44 13.32 9.02
CA ASN A 255 -11.72 13.58 9.66
C ASN A 255 -11.61 14.09 11.11
N GLY A 256 -10.39 14.16 11.66
CA GLY A 256 -10.17 14.54 13.05
C GLY A 256 -10.75 13.54 14.06
N ASP A 257 -11.01 12.31 13.62
CA ASP A 257 -11.72 11.28 14.40
C ASP A 257 -11.23 9.86 14.02
N THR A 258 -11.28 8.94 14.98
CA THR A 258 -10.97 7.52 14.82
C THR A 258 -12.20 6.60 14.83
N THR A 259 -13.41 7.14 15.04
CA THR A 259 -14.64 6.32 15.09
C THR A 259 -14.92 5.58 13.78
N ASN A 260 -14.49 6.15 12.64
CA ASN A 260 -14.66 5.53 11.33
C ASN A 260 -13.57 4.47 11.09
N ALA A 261 -13.89 3.21 11.38
CA ALA A 261 -12.93 2.10 11.42
C ALA A 261 -12.48 1.58 10.04
N THR A 262 -12.86 2.22 8.94
CA THR A 262 -12.50 1.77 7.59
C THR A 262 -11.09 2.19 7.21
N TYR A 263 -10.38 1.33 6.49
CA TYR A 263 -9.09 1.68 5.90
C TYR A 263 -9.30 2.69 4.76
N ILE A 264 -8.61 3.82 4.86
CA ILE A 264 -8.55 4.84 3.79
C ILE A 264 -7.21 4.64 3.07
N PRO A 265 -7.16 4.46 1.74
CA PRO A 265 -5.89 4.35 1.04
C PRO A 265 -5.20 5.71 0.92
N ILE A 266 -3.87 5.74 0.82
CA ILE A 266 -3.10 6.96 0.51
C ILE A 266 -3.58 7.51 -0.84
N SER A 267 -3.79 6.61 -1.80
CA SER A 267 -4.53 6.88 -3.02
C SER A 267 -5.08 5.58 -3.58
N SER A 268 -6.27 5.58 -4.17
CA SER A 268 -6.80 4.41 -4.89
C SER A 268 -6.26 4.29 -6.33
N THR A 269 -5.46 5.26 -6.79
CA THR A 269 -4.89 5.24 -8.14
C THR A 269 -3.51 4.60 -8.17
N PRO A 270 -3.10 4.03 -9.32
CA PRO A 270 -1.73 3.58 -9.56
C PRO A 270 -0.71 4.70 -9.30
N LEU A 271 0.54 4.32 -9.04
CA LEU A 271 1.65 5.24 -8.75
C LEU A 271 1.79 6.34 -9.82
N GLN A 272 1.62 6.00 -11.08
CA GLN A 272 1.73 6.91 -12.23
C GLN A 272 0.68 8.03 -12.21
N GLN A 273 -0.39 7.86 -11.45
CA GLN A 273 -1.50 8.81 -11.34
C GLN A 273 -1.48 9.61 -10.03
N VAL A 274 -0.48 9.40 -9.15
CA VAL A 274 -0.35 10.15 -7.88
C VAL A 274 -0.26 11.67 -8.12
N GLY A 275 0.27 12.10 -9.27
CA GLY A 275 0.30 13.51 -9.68
C GLY A 275 -1.08 14.18 -9.78
N ALA A 276 -2.16 13.41 -9.96
CA ALA A 276 -3.52 13.92 -10.06
C ALA A 276 -4.16 14.21 -8.69
N ILE A 277 -3.51 13.84 -7.58
CA ILE A 277 -4.03 14.08 -6.23
C ILE A 277 -4.08 15.61 -5.97
N PRO A 278 -5.26 16.16 -5.63
CA PRO A 278 -5.39 17.60 -5.38
C PRO A 278 -4.49 18.08 -4.24
N GLY A 279 -3.81 19.21 -4.44
CA GLY A 279 -2.98 19.85 -3.41
C GLY A 279 -3.72 20.10 -2.07
N PRO A 280 -4.98 20.58 -2.07
CA PRO A 280 -5.72 20.85 -0.83
C PRO A 280 -6.00 19.64 0.07
N THR A 281 -5.70 18.41 -0.38
CA THR A 281 -5.80 17.21 0.48
C THR A 281 -4.78 17.21 1.62
N GLY A 282 -3.72 18.02 1.54
CA GLY A 282 -2.63 18.05 2.52
C GLY A 282 -1.67 16.86 2.45
N LEU A 283 -1.95 15.85 1.62
CA LEU A 283 -1.13 14.64 1.53
C LEU A 283 0.32 14.92 1.11
N ARG A 284 0.55 15.97 0.31
CA ARG A 284 1.91 16.36 -0.13
C ARG A 284 2.75 16.83 1.06
N GLN A 285 2.22 17.75 1.86
CA GLN A 285 2.91 18.28 3.04
C GLN A 285 3.03 17.23 4.14
N ALA A 286 2.01 16.37 4.32
CA ALA A 286 2.10 15.23 5.24
C ALA A 286 3.22 14.26 4.83
N ALA A 287 3.36 13.97 3.53
CA ALA A 287 4.43 13.13 3.01
C ALA A 287 5.82 13.74 3.27
N VAL A 288 5.97 15.06 3.05
CA VAL A 288 7.21 15.77 3.40
C VAL A 288 7.49 15.69 4.90
N ALA A 289 6.50 15.91 5.76
CA ALA A 289 6.68 15.81 7.20
C ALA A 289 7.11 14.40 7.64
N LEU A 290 6.48 13.35 7.09
CA LEU A 290 6.85 11.96 7.35
C LEU A 290 8.29 11.68 6.90
N SER A 291 8.68 12.21 5.75
CA SER A 291 10.06 12.14 5.25
C SER A 291 11.06 12.77 6.22
N LEU A 292 10.75 13.95 6.76
CA LEU A 292 11.61 14.68 7.69
C LEU A 292 11.73 13.98 9.05
N LEU A 293 10.63 13.39 9.55
CA LEU A 293 10.66 12.51 10.72
C LEU A 293 11.61 11.32 10.49
N GLY A 294 11.59 10.75 9.29
CA GLY A 294 12.52 9.70 8.89
C GLY A 294 13.97 10.15 8.80
N CYS A 295 14.22 11.36 8.27
CA CYS A 295 15.57 11.93 8.21
C CYS A 295 16.16 12.14 9.62
N GLY A 296 15.38 12.70 10.55
CA GLY A 296 15.82 12.83 11.95
C GLY A 296 16.02 11.48 12.66
N ALA A 297 15.36 10.42 12.20
CA ALA A 297 15.64 9.06 12.67
C ALA A 297 16.90 8.45 12.05
N GLU A 298 17.26 8.87 10.85
CA GLU A 298 18.46 8.39 10.16
C GLU A 298 19.73 9.01 10.75
N ASP A 299 19.70 10.30 11.08
CA ASP A 299 20.86 10.99 11.68
C ASP A 299 20.95 10.88 13.22
N GLY A 300 20.03 10.14 13.84
CA GLY A 300 20.04 9.86 15.27
C GLY A 300 19.47 10.97 16.15
N SER A 301 18.81 11.98 15.58
CA SER A 301 18.12 13.02 16.37
C SER A 301 17.00 12.46 17.24
N TRP A 302 16.29 11.41 16.78
CA TRP A 302 15.25 10.71 17.53
C TRP A 302 15.03 9.29 16.98
N SER A 303 14.18 8.50 17.64
CA SER A 303 13.58 7.30 17.04
C SER A 303 12.09 7.50 16.79
N VAL A 304 11.52 6.77 15.83
CA VAL A 304 10.10 6.86 15.46
C VAL A 304 9.44 5.50 15.70
N SER A 305 8.29 5.48 16.37
CA SER A 305 7.51 4.27 16.62
C SER A 305 6.00 4.52 16.45
N ALA A 306 5.24 3.46 16.27
CA ALA A 306 3.78 3.54 16.29
C ALA A 306 3.29 3.74 17.73
N GLY A 307 2.32 4.62 17.93
CA GLY A 307 1.70 4.79 19.23
C GLY A 307 0.66 3.72 19.57
N PRO A 308 0.38 3.52 20.86
CA PRO A 308 -0.57 2.51 21.30
C PRO A 308 -1.99 2.82 20.82
N VAL A 309 -2.84 1.79 20.85
CA VAL A 309 -4.27 1.93 20.51
C VAL A 309 -4.92 2.97 21.44
N GLY A 310 -5.70 3.88 20.87
CA GLY A 310 -6.36 4.97 21.62
C GLY A 310 -5.48 6.20 21.87
N ALA A 311 -4.22 6.20 21.42
CA ALA A 311 -3.32 7.35 21.53
C ALA A 311 -2.94 7.92 20.15
N ALA A 312 -1.93 8.81 20.15
CA ALA A 312 -1.36 9.37 18.92
C ALA A 312 -0.86 8.25 17.99
N PRO A 313 -1.06 8.35 16.66
CA PRO A 313 -0.61 7.32 15.72
C PRO A 313 0.91 7.11 15.71
N LEU A 314 1.67 8.19 15.94
CA LEU A 314 3.12 8.21 15.88
C LEU A 314 3.70 8.77 17.17
N LEU A 315 4.84 8.22 17.58
CA LEU A 315 5.66 8.68 18.69
C LEU A 315 7.06 8.96 18.19
N ILE A 316 7.68 10.02 18.70
CA ILE A 316 9.12 10.25 18.58
C ILE A 316 9.75 10.18 19.96
N ASP A 317 10.89 9.49 20.09
CA ASP A 317 11.68 9.44 21.31
C ASP A 317 13.04 10.13 21.06
N GLN A 318 13.29 11.18 21.83
CA GLN A 318 14.58 11.87 21.88
C GLN A 318 15.13 11.77 23.30
N ALA A 319 16.16 10.94 23.47
CA ALA A 319 16.87 10.73 24.74
C ALA A 319 15.94 10.37 25.93
N GLY A 320 14.92 9.53 25.69
CA GLY A 320 13.98 9.04 26.70
C GLY A 320 12.74 9.92 26.87
N ARG A 321 12.65 11.06 26.17
CA ARG A 321 11.48 11.91 26.16
C ARG A 321 10.63 11.60 24.94
N VAL A 322 9.42 11.09 25.19
CA VAL A 322 8.47 10.66 24.16
C VAL A 322 7.52 11.82 23.81
N THR A 323 7.53 12.26 22.55
CA THR A 323 6.55 13.20 22.00
C THR A 323 5.52 12.46 21.15
N ARG A 324 4.25 12.77 21.37
CA ARG A 324 3.13 12.31 20.57
C ARG A 324 3.00 13.16 19.31
N VAL A 325 2.98 12.53 18.14
CA VAL A 325 2.90 13.22 16.84
C VAL A 325 1.55 12.99 16.19
N PHE A 326 0.89 14.08 15.83
CA PHE A 326 -0.36 14.12 15.09
C PHE A 326 -0.16 14.87 13.77
N MET A 327 -0.86 14.43 12.73
CA MET A 327 -0.90 15.11 11.44
C MET A 327 -2.35 15.41 11.11
N ALA A 328 -2.65 16.65 10.74
CA ALA A 328 -3.96 17.07 10.27
C ALA A 328 -3.86 17.51 8.80
N ALA A 329 -4.85 17.14 7.98
CA ALA A 329 -4.89 17.57 6.58
C ALA A 329 -4.96 19.10 6.46
N ASN A 330 -5.67 19.77 7.36
CA ASN A 330 -5.85 21.22 7.40
C ASN A 330 -6.26 21.68 8.81
N ASP A 331 -6.48 22.99 8.96
CA ASP A 331 -6.89 23.62 10.22
C ASP A 331 -8.22 23.10 10.77
N GLN A 332 -9.21 22.85 9.91
CA GLN A 332 -10.52 22.37 10.35
C GLN A 332 -10.38 21.00 11.02
N VAL A 333 -9.66 20.08 10.39
CA VAL A 333 -9.38 18.75 10.93
C VAL A 333 -8.65 18.84 12.28
N ALA A 334 -7.65 19.72 12.39
CA ALA A 334 -6.93 19.94 13.65
C ALA A 334 -7.87 20.40 14.78
N SER A 335 -8.80 21.31 14.48
CA SER A 335 -9.81 21.76 15.43
C SER A 335 -10.79 20.64 15.81
N GLU A 336 -11.15 19.76 14.86
CA GLU A 336 -11.96 18.58 15.12
C GLU A 336 -11.25 17.59 16.06
N MET A 337 -9.96 17.33 15.88
CA MET A 337 -9.18 16.48 16.80
C MET A 337 -9.20 17.00 18.24
N MET A 338 -9.04 18.31 18.42
CA MET A 338 -9.08 18.94 19.75
C MET A 338 -10.48 18.85 20.36
N ARG A 339 -11.52 19.15 19.57
CA ARG A 339 -12.92 19.07 19.99
C ARG A 339 -13.33 17.65 20.40
N ASN A 340 -12.82 16.64 19.70
CA ASN A 340 -13.06 15.23 19.97
C ASN A 340 -12.15 14.67 21.10
N GLY A 341 -11.27 15.49 21.68
CA GLY A 341 -10.41 15.11 22.80
C GLY A 341 -9.21 14.24 22.43
N HIS A 342 -8.87 14.11 21.14
CA HIS A 342 -7.67 13.38 20.71
C HIS A 342 -6.37 14.14 20.99
N ILE A 343 -6.44 15.47 20.95
CA ILE A 343 -5.34 16.37 21.30
C ILE A 343 -5.84 17.30 22.40
N ASP A 344 -5.17 17.26 23.53
CA ASP A 344 -5.34 18.26 24.59
C ASP A 344 -4.34 19.41 24.34
N PRO A 345 -4.82 20.65 24.09
CA PRO A 345 -3.96 21.81 23.86
C PRO A 345 -3.02 22.13 25.01
N ASP A 346 -3.42 21.77 26.23
CA ASP A 346 -2.64 21.99 27.45
C ASP A 346 -1.77 20.78 27.81
N ALA A 347 -1.89 19.68 27.06
CA ALA A 347 -1.07 18.52 27.32
C ALA A 347 0.39 18.74 26.89
N ASN A 348 1.28 18.22 27.74
CA ASN A 348 2.69 18.21 27.47
C ASN A 348 3.04 17.23 26.34
N ASP A 349 4.13 17.52 25.65
CA ASP A 349 4.82 16.58 24.76
C ASP A 349 3.95 16.08 23.59
N ALA A 350 3.23 17.01 22.95
CA ALA A 350 2.53 16.78 21.69
C ALA A 350 3.07 17.70 20.59
N LEU A 351 3.10 17.16 19.37
CA LEU A 351 3.46 17.84 18.13
C LEU A 351 2.33 17.65 17.12
N LEU A 352 1.76 18.75 16.65
CA LEU A 352 0.72 18.78 15.63
C LEU A 352 1.27 19.37 14.33
N LEU A 353 1.24 18.57 13.27
CA LEU A 353 1.69 18.94 11.94
C LEU A 353 0.48 19.33 11.08
N LEU A 354 0.38 20.62 10.73
CA LEU A 354 -0.68 21.17 9.88
C LEU A 354 -0.24 21.10 8.42
N SER A 355 -0.91 20.28 7.61
CA SER A 355 -0.44 19.96 6.27
C SER A 355 -0.80 21.05 5.24
N ALA A 356 -2.09 21.25 4.97
CA ALA A 356 -2.60 22.28 4.06
C ALA A 356 -3.19 23.46 4.83
N SER A 357 -2.35 24.21 5.53
CA SER A 357 -2.75 25.41 6.26
C SER A 357 -2.17 26.66 5.56
N PRO A 358 -2.98 27.72 5.33
CA PRO A 358 -2.55 28.91 4.60
C PRO A 358 -1.52 29.75 5.37
N ALA A 359 -1.49 29.66 6.70
CA ALA A 359 -0.53 30.38 7.54
C ALA A 359 -0.33 29.64 8.86
N ALA A 360 0.85 29.81 9.48
CA ALA A 360 1.02 29.43 10.87
C ALA A 360 -0.07 30.10 11.72
N ARG A 361 -0.78 29.32 12.54
CA ARG A 361 -1.76 29.87 13.47
C ARG A 361 -1.04 30.87 14.37
N GLN A 362 -1.53 32.11 14.39
CA GLN A 362 -1.06 33.08 15.36
C GLN A 362 -1.45 32.57 16.75
N THR A 363 -0.46 32.36 17.61
CA THR A 363 -0.67 32.12 19.03
C THR A 363 -1.54 33.26 19.56
N ARG A 364 -2.75 32.94 20.06
CA ARG A 364 -3.63 33.92 20.69
C ARG A 364 -2.97 34.45 21.95
N SER A 365 -2.29 35.58 21.83
CA SER A 365 -1.66 36.38 22.89
C SER A 365 -0.62 35.65 23.76
N PRO A 366 0.48 36.32 24.16
CA PRO A 366 1.32 35.80 25.23
C PRO A 366 0.52 35.84 26.53
N ASP A 367 0.12 34.67 27.05
CA ASP A 367 -0.28 34.57 28.44
C ASP A 367 0.91 34.99 29.31
N PRO A 368 0.74 35.86 30.33
CA PRO A 368 1.82 36.27 31.19
C PRO A 368 2.34 35.05 31.96
N ALA A 369 3.51 34.55 31.58
CA ALA A 369 4.18 33.46 32.25
C ALA A 369 4.69 33.91 33.64
N PHE A 370 3.84 33.89 34.65
CA PHE A 370 4.30 33.81 36.04
C PHE A 370 4.61 32.35 36.37
N GLY A 371 5.89 31.99 36.23
CA GLY A 371 6.47 30.74 36.74
C GLY A 371 7.05 29.81 35.67
N ARG A 372 8.34 29.48 35.81
CA ARG A 372 8.99 28.37 35.08
C ARG A 372 8.38 27.04 35.55
N THR A 373 7.33 26.58 34.87
CA THR A 373 6.70 25.27 35.17
C THR A 373 7.39 24.10 34.46
N GLY A 374 8.34 24.35 33.55
CA GLY A 374 9.08 23.30 32.82
C GLY A 374 8.24 22.50 31.82
N LYS A 375 7.01 22.93 31.54
CA LYS A 375 6.05 22.23 30.69
C LYS A 375 6.05 22.81 29.27
N ILE A 376 6.37 21.98 28.27
CA ILE A 376 6.25 22.37 26.85
C ILE A 376 4.82 22.08 26.40
N LYS A 377 4.08 23.15 26.07
CA LYS A 377 2.72 23.09 25.52
C LYS A 377 2.70 22.40 24.14
N LEU A 378 1.50 22.15 23.60
CA LEU A 378 1.32 21.71 22.22
C LEU A 378 2.13 22.57 21.25
N ARG A 379 2.96 21.91 20.43
CA ARG A 379 3.73 22.55 19.36
C ARG A 379 2.99 22.34 18.05
N GLU A 380 2.74 23.42 17.31
CA GLU A 380 2.11 23.37 15.99
C GLU A 380 3.12 23.76 14.92
N ILE A 381 3.24 22.94 13.87
CA ILE A 381 4.09 23.23 12.70
C ILE A 381 3.20 23.35 11.46
N CYS A 382 3.20 24.52 10.83
CA CYS A 382 2.60 24.70 9.51
C CYS A 382 3.58 24.21 8.43
N MET A 383 3.32 23.02 7.89
CA MET A 383 4.18 22.40 6.90
C MET A 383 4.20 23.18 5.58
N THR A 384 3.09 23.82 5.21
CA THR A 384 3.04 24.67 4.01
C THR A 384 4.01 25.85 4.15
N SER A 385 4.00 26.56 5.27
CA SER A 385 4.93 27.68 5.52
C SER A 385 6.38 27.21 5.64
N LEU A 386 6.62 26.10 6.34
CA LEU A 386 7.96 25.53 6.50
C LEU A 386 8.59 25.15 5.16
N VAL A 387 7.82 24.47 4.30
CA VAL A 387 8.29 24.04 2.98
C VAL A 387 8.47 25.22 2.03
N ALA A 388 7.58 26.22 2.08
CA ALA A 388 7.69 27.42 1.26
C ALA A 388 8.91 28.30 1.62
N GLY A 389 9.35 28.27 2.88
CA GLY A 389 10.52 29.01 3.36
C GLY A 389 11.86 28.35 3.09
N ALA A 390 11.89 27.06 2.72
CA ALA A 390 13.12 26.31 2.55
C ALA A 390 13.80 26.56 1.19
N THR A 391 15.13 26.75 1.24
CA THR A 391 15.96 26.94 0.04
C THR A 391 16.59 25.64 -0.46
N ASP A 392 16.80 24.66 0.42
CA ASP A 392 17.36 23.35 0.14
C ASP A 392 16.86 22.29 1.14
N GLY A 393 17.20 21.03 0.90
CA GLY A 393 16.79 19.89 1.73
C GLY A 393 17.35 19.91 3.15
N PRO A 394 18.67 20.13 3.34
CA PRO A 394 19.27 20.23 4.68
C PRO A 394 18.68 21.36 5.53
N GLY A 395 18.48 22.55 4.96
CA GLY A 395 17.86 23.68 5.63
C GLY A 395 16.43 23.37 6.05
N LEU A 396 15.63 22.73 5.18
CA LEU A 396 14.30 22.26 5.54
C LEU A 396 14.32 21.30 6.75
N LEU A 397 15.28 20.38 6.78
CA LEU A 397 15.44 19.44 7.89
C LEU A 397 15.83 20.13 9.18
N ASP A 398 16.78 21.06 9.14
CA ASP A 398 17.19 21.81 10.32
C ASP A 398 16.07 22.70 10.87
N ASP A 399 15.30 23.35 10.00
CA ASP A 399 14.14 24.15 10.39
C ASP A 399 13.03 23.28 11.01
N PHE A 400 12.78 22.11 10.42
CA PHE A 400 11.86 21.12 10.98
C PHE A 400 12.32 20.64 12.36
N LYS A 401 13.60 20.28 12.50
CA LYS A 401 14.18 19.85 13.77
C LYS A 401 14.07 20.92 14.84
N ARG A 402 14.39 22.19 14.55
CA ARG A 402 14.23 23.27 15.54
C ARG A 402 12.79 23.46 16.00
N SER A 403 11.83 23.20 15.10
CA SER A 403 10.40 23.30 15.40
C SER A 403 9.87 22.07 16.15
N ALA A 404 10.42 20.89 15.88
CA ALA A 404 10.02 19.61 16.45
C ALA A 404 10.80 19.23 17.74
N SER A 405 11.99 19.81 17.93
CA SER A 405 12.91 19.46 19.02
C SER A 405 12.29 19.69 20.39
N LEU A 406 12.65 18.78 21.29
CA LEU A 406 12.20 18.69 22.67
C LEU A 406 12.90 19.64 23.63
#